data_AF-A0A087UYL2-F1
#
_entry.id   AF-A0A087UYL2-F1
#
_cell.length_a   1.000
_cell.length_b   1.000
_cell.length_c   1.000
_cell.angle_alpha   90.00
_cell.angle_beta   90.00
_cell.angle_gamma   90.00
#
_symmetry.space_group_name_H-M   'P 1'
#
loop_
_entity.id
_entity.type
_entity.pdbx_description
1 polymer ?
#
loop_
_entity_poly.entity_id
_entity_poly.type
_entity_poly.pdbx_seq_one_letter_code
_entity_poly.pdbx_strand_id
1 'polypeptide(L)'
;MVSTDVLLLITVLLISLRPTQVSLHGRSKRQSSTEDTPVVFPAMEEIPENRCIAYDGGVGLCRPAGLCVFRFESVRDLEDSACTIDNGEVGVCCPGRPPPTRATGPARPEHPVSMPDISTTDLDFAGQEGRSIVQRIDQLEIELQRRGLTVKEGSPEYFLEAQFDGDKRKVWEMGRDGLTGVEATLKLVRTFQLSSVQSRDGLRRFSLANTVIGDTCPKSPPCPTTKYRTSDGTCNNLRHPEWGKAFHTYVRVLPPRYSDGINEPRASYDGGPLPSSREVSYRVSPSDNRPSRKVTVAFTLWAQFLAYDLSLTGVTHAGSGDSIICCHPEIQKNPRLLHPACMPIHIPDNDPFFRQFGINCMHFLRSVAAPRADCTFGPREQLNQVTSYLDASSVYGSSENTTKALRSFEGGKLKWSLTGGEEMLPRNGSVPCSNRDTPCFATGDKRSNQNILLTLMHALMLREHNRLADQLANLNPGWSDEILFREARRLLSAEIQHITYSEFLPLLLGNRVMSSYGLSPKLSGYSFDYDPDLNPAIINSFASAANRFGHTMVQSSAELYSSQGGRRDRNIRFNFDPSLLYTKVNFDALIRGITQQPAQAFDTYISN
;
A
#
# COMPACT_ATOMS: atom_id res chain seq x y z
N MET A 1 -40.59 -6.46 -0.50
CA MET A 1 -40.66 -5.50 0.63
C MET A 1 -39.27 -5.42 1.21
N VAL A 2 -38.52 -4.41 0.78
CA VAL A 2 -37.10 -4.20 1.11
C VAL A 2 -37.04 -3.46 2.45
N SER A 3 -36.20 -3.94 3.37
CA SER A 3 -36.12 -3.44 4.75
C SER A 3 -35.64 -1.98 4.76
N THR A 4 -36.44 -1.12 5.41
CA THR A 4 -36.23 0.32 5.62
C THR A 4 -34.94 0.68 6.38
N ASP A 5 -34.27 -0.29 6.99
CA ASP A 5 -33.10 -0.05 7.84
C ASP A 5 -31.79 0.12 7.05
N VAL A 6 -31.69 -0.44 5.84
CA VAL A 6 -30.54 -0.20 4.93
C VAL A 6 -30.64 1.17 4.25
N LEU A 7 -31.88 1.65 4.07
CA LEU A 7 -32.15 3.00 3.55
C LEU A 7 -31.66 4.07 4.54
N LEU A 8 -31.78 3.85 5.85
CA LEU A 8 -31.44 4.86 6.86
C LEU A 8 -29.93 5.13 6.98
N LEU A 9 -29.07 4.11 6.83
CA LEU A 9 -27.61 4.29 6.90
C LEU A 9 -27.06 5.08 5.71
N ILE A 10 -27.60 4.89 4.51
CA ILE A 10 -27.21 5.64 3.30
C ILE A 10 -27.86 7.02 3.29
N THR A 11 -29.07 7.16 3.85
CA THR A 11 -29.76 8.46 3.94
C THR A 11 -29.12 9.37 5.00
N VAL A 12 -28.58 8.82 6.10
CA VAL A 12 -27.79 9.61 7.07
C VAL A 12 -26.44 10.07 6.49
N LEU A 13 -25.87 9.33 5.53
CA LEU A 13 -24.68 9.74 4.77
C LEU A 13 -24.98 10.84 3.72
N LEU A 14 -26.23 11.03 3.29
CA LEU A 14 -26.60 12.02 2.27
C LEU A 14 -27.44 13.22 2.77
N ILE A 15 -27.96 13.19 4.01
CA ILE A 15 -28.76 14.30 4.58
C ILE A 15 -27.93 15.41 5.25
N SER A 16 -26.61 15.24 5.47
CA SER A 16 -25.75 16.34 5.94
C SER A 16 -25.47 17.45 4.91
N LEU A 17 -26.13 17.42 3.75
CA LEU A 17 -26.06 18.45 2.71
C LEU A 17 -27.35 19.31 2.67
N ARG A 18 -27.63 20.07 3.74
CA ARG A 18 -28.42 21.32 3.64
C ARG A 18 -27.85 22.40 4.56
N PRO A 19 -27.70 23.64 4.08
CA PRO A 19 -27.29 24.76 4.92
C PRO A 19 -28.46 25.17 5.82
N THR A 20 -28.31 25.00 7.12
CA THR A 20 -29.23 25.63 8.09
C THR A 20 -28.95 27.13 8.12
N GLN A 21 -29.81 27.91 7.45
CA GLN A 21 -29.95 29.33 7.73
C GLN A 21 -30.43 29.51 9.18
N VAL A 22 -29.57 30.03 10.04
CA VAL A 22 -29.98 30.51 11.37
C VAL A 22 -30.44 31.95 11.22
N SER A 23 -31.75 32.14 11.32
CA SER A 23 -32.43 33.43 11.44
C SER A 23 -32.14 34.04 12.81
N LEU A 24 -31.45 35.18 12.83
CA LEU A 24 -31.29 36.01 14.03
C LEU A 24 -32.45 37.01 14.08
N HIS A 25 -33.40 36.85 15.00
CA HIS A 25 -34.21 37.94 15.55
C HIS A 25 -34.77 37.56 16.93
N GLY A 26 -34.52 38.42 17.93
CA GLY A 26 -35.14 38.30 19.26
C GLY A 26 -34.37 38.99 20.39
N ARG A 27 -34.40 40.33 20.42
CA ARG A 27 -34.01 41.13 21.60
C ARG A 27 -35.00 40.87 22.75
N SER A 28 -34.49 40.58 23.95
CA SER A 28 -35.15 40.97 25.20
C SER A 28 -34.11 41.29 26.26
N LYS A 29 -34.25 42.48 26.85
CA LYS A 29 -33.40 43.06 27.89
C LYS A 29 -33.74 42.45 29.26
N ARG A 30 -32.73 42.04 30.02
CA ARG A 30 -32.70 42.15 31.50
C ARG A 30 -31.28 42.44 31.98
N GLN A 31 -31.11 43.65 32.54
CA GLN A 31 -30.07 44.04 33.52
C GLN A 31 -30.44 43.39 34.88
N SER A 32 -29.59 43.16 35.88
CA SER A 32 -28.23 43.63 36.21
C SER A 32 -27.55 42.66 37.20
N SER A 33 -26.22 42.87 37.36
CA SER A 33 -25.42 42.77 38.61
C SER A 33 -25.15 41.36 39.16
N THR A 34 -23.93 40.89 39.44
CA THR A 34 -22.70 41.56 39.91
C THR A 34 -21.50 40.61 39.77
N GLU A 35 -20.28 41.20 39.68
CA GLU A 35 -18.96 40.62 40.00
C GLU A 35 -18.26 39.73 38.94
N ASP A 36 -17.63 40.43 37.99
CA ASP A 36 -16.49 39.94 37.21
C ASP A 36 -15.28 39.71 38.13
N THR A 37 -14.99 38.46 38.45
CA THR A 37 -13.60 38.04 38.65
C THR A 37 -13.03 37.76 37.27
N PRO A 38 -11.95 38.44 36.83
CA PRO A 38 -11.28 38.04 35.61
C PRO A 38 -10.75 36.63 35.84
N VAL A 39 -11.19 35.67 35.02
CA VAL A 39 -10.42 34.45 34.82
C VAL A 39 -9.11 34.93 34.19
N VAL A 40 -8.12 35.14 35.04
CA VAL A 40 -6.73 35.31 34.67
C VAL A 40 -6.31 34.00 34.04
N PHE A 41 -6.37 33.93 32.71
CA PHE A 41 -5.51 33.00 31.99
C PHE A 41 -4.07 33.36 32.38
N PRO A 42 -3.26 32.40 32.85
CA PRO A 42 -1.89 32.68 33.20
C PRO A 42 -1.21 33.37 32.02
N ALA A 43 -0.59 34.52 32.33
CA ALA A 43 0.21 35.28 31.39
C ALA A 43 1.30 34.37 30.79
N MET A 44 1.47 34.50 29.48
CA MET A 44 2.62 34.13 28.65
C MET A 44 3.46 32.93 29.13
N GLU A 45 3.38 31.86 28.34
CA GLU A 45 4.42 30.84 28.16
C GLU A 45 5.80 31.34 28.61
N GLU A 46 6.37 30.69 29.62
CA GLU A 46 7.81 30.65 29.77
C GLU A 46 8.40 30.27 28.40
N ILE A 47 9.17 31.18 27.82
CA ILE A 47 9.85 30.95 26.54
C ILE A 47 10.84 29.81 26.77
N PRO A 48 10.74 28.65 26.11
CA PRO A 48 11.64 27.53 26.41
C PRO A 48 13.05 27.85 25.89
N GLU A 49 14.07 27.45 26.66
CA GLU A 49 15.51 27.54 26.35
C GLU A 49 15.94 26.77 25.07
N ASN A 50 14.99 26.12 24.36
CA ASN A 50 15.19 25.28 23.18
C ASN A 50 15.02 25.98 21.83
N ARG A 51 15.29 27.28 21.74
CA ARG A 51 15.27 27.98 20.44
C ARG A 51 16.51 27.61 19.63
N CYS A 52 16.29 27.39 18.34
CA CYS A 52 17.34 27.03 17.38
C CYS A 52 17.05 27.71 16.05
N ILE A 53 18.03 27.70 15.13
CA ILE A 53 17.85 28.17 13.76
C ILE A 53 17.58 26.96 12.88
N ALA A 54 16.44 26.94 12.20
CA ALA A 54 16.08 25.88 11.28
C ALA A 54 16.77 26.08 9.91
N TYR A 55 16.71 25.07 9.04
CA TYR A 55 17.32 25.09 7.70
C TYR A 55 16.91 26.29 6.83
N ASP A 56 15.72 26.85 7.05
CA ASP A 56 15.18 28.01 6.33
C ASP A 56 15.69 29.36 6.89
N GLY A 57 16.58 29.33 7.88
CA GLY A 57 17.06 30.51 8.60
C GLY A 57 16.04 31.08 9.61
N GLY A 58 14.88 30.45 9.76
CA GLY A 58 13.85 30.83 10.71
C GLY A 58 14.14 30.36 12.14
N VAL A 59 13.54 31.04 13.12
CA VAL A 59 13.59 30.59 14.52
C VAL A 59 12.65 29.39 14.68
N GLY A 60 13.23 28.27 15.08
CA GLY A 60 12.53 27.03 15.39
C GLY A 60 12.61 26.65 16.86
N LEU A 61 11.98 25.53 17.20
CA LEU A 61 12.09 24.89 18.51
C LEU A 61 12.76 23.53 18.35
N CYS A 62 13.78 23.26 19.16
CA CYS A 62 14.44 21.96 19.18
C CYS A 62 13.50 20.92 19.81
N ARG A 63 13.16 19.86 19.05
CA ARG A 63 12.25 18.80 19.50
C ARG A 63 12.66 17.45 18.92
N PRO A 64 12.16 16.32 19.46
CA PRO A 64 12.30 15.02 18.82
C PRO A 64 11.82 15.05 17.36
N ALA A 65 12.59 14.41 16.45
CA ALA A 65 12.32 14.41 15.02
C ALA A 65 10.88 14.02 14.66
N GLY A 66 10.31 13.03 15.36
CA GLY A 66 8.93 12.57 15.18
C GLY A 66 7.87 13.66 15.35
N LEU A 67 8.13 14.71 16.14
CA LEU A 67 7.20 15.83 16.35
C LEU A 67 7.28 16.90 15.24
N CYS A 68 8.26 16.79 14.36
CA CYS A 68 8.62 17.84 13.41
C CYS A 68 8.71 17.37 11.96
N VAL A 69 8.45 16.09 11.70
CA VAL A 69 8.46 15.50 10.35
C VAL A 69 7.63 16.30 9.33
N PHE A 70 6.51 16.90 9.75
CA PHE A 70 5.64 17.71 8.88
C PHE A 70 6.12 19.16 8.66
N ARG A 71 7.34 19.48 9.08
CA ARG A 71 7.93 20.82 8.98
C ARG A 71 9.14 20.89 8.04
N PHE A 72 9.47 19.79 7.38
CA PHE A 72 10.61 19.69 6.49
C PHE A 72 10.13 19.25 5.10
N GLU A 73 10.75 19.78 4.04
CA GLU A 73 10.45 19.38 2.65
C GLU A 73 11.24 18.12 2.28
N SER A 74 12.41 17.95 2.87
CA SER A 74 13.27 16.80 2.63
C SER A 74 13.83 16.21 3.93
N VAL A 75 14.27 14.95 3.87
CA VAL A 75 15.01 14.32 4.98
C VAL A 75 16.32 15.05 5.25
N ARG A 76 16.91 15.67 4.22
CA ARG A 76 18.13 16.46 4.36
C ARG A 76 17.90 17.72 5.17
N ASP A 77 16.79 18.43 4.94
CA ASP A 77 16.44 19.60 5.76
C ASP A 77 16.30 19.21 7.24
N LEU A 78 15.83 17.99 7.51
CA LEU A 78 15.71 17.43 8.85
C LEU A 78 17.10 17.08 9.44
N GLU A 79 18.02 16.52 8.64
CA GLU A 79 19.42 16.24 9.04
C GLU A 79 20.22 17.53 9.28
N ASP A 80 20.09 18.52 8.39
CA ASP A 80 20.75 19.83 8.47
C ASP A 80 20.19 20.69 9.62
N SER A 81 19.03 20.32 10.16
CA SER A 81 18.39 20.98 11.30
C SER A 81 18.68 20.28 12.64
N ALA A 82 19.70 19.44 12.75
CA ALA A 82 20.04 18.77 14.00
C ALA A 82 20.26 19.77 15.17
N CYS A 83 19.74 19.44 16.34
CA CYS A 83 19.93 20.22 17.57
C CYS A 83 19.95 19.27 18.78
N THR A 84 20.17 19.81 19.98
CA THR A 84 20.18 19.02 21.23
C THR A 84 18.99 19.44 22.08
N ILE A 85 18.17 18.47 22.49
CA ILE A 85 17.05 18.71 23.41
C ILE A 85 17.51 18.58 24.87
N ASP A 86 16.72 19.07 25.82
CA ASP A 86 17.08 19.25 27.25
C ASP A 86 17.68 18.02 27.94
N ASN A 87 17.34 16.81 27.49
CA ASN A 87 17.85 15.55 28.04
C ASN A 87 19.19 15.09 27.42
N GLY A 88 19.79 15.90 26.54
CA GLY A 88 21.04 15.59 25.83
C GLY A 88 20.87 14.70 24.59
N GLU A 89 19.64 14.31 24.25
CA GLU A 89 19.37 13.54 23.02
C GLU A 89 19.38 14.44 21.78
N VAL A 90 19.57 13.81 20.62
CA VAL A 90 19.55 14.50 19.32
C VAL A 90 18.10 14.81 18.95
N GLY A 91 17.80 16.10 18.87
CA GLY A 91 16.56 16.65 18.33
C GLY A 91 16.76 17.23 16.92
N VAL A 92 15.68 17.82 16.40
CA VAL A 92 15.68 18.61 15.17
C VAL A 92 15.04 19.97 15.43
N CYS A 93 15.54 20.99 14.75
CA CYS A 93 15.09 22.36 14.88
C CYS A 93 13.86 22.58 14.02
N CYS A 94 12.69 22.64 14.66
CA CYS A 94 11.41 22.61 13.96
C CYS A 94 10.98 24.02 13.55
N PRO A 95 10.85 24.32 12.25
CA PRO A 95 10.36 25.61 11.80
C PRO A 95 8.96 25.93 12.35
N GLY A 96 8.72 27.19 12.69
CA GLY A 96 7.41 27.65 13.18
C GLY A 96 6.29 27.54 12.11
N ARG A 97 6.65 27.62 10.83
CA ARG A 97 5.72 27.51 9.69
C ARG A 97 5.94 26.21 8.94
N PRO A 98 4.88 25.58 8.40
CA PRO A 98 5.06 24.43 7.55
C PRO A 98 5.68 24.91 6.23
N PRO A 99 6.50 24.07 5.57
CA PRO A 99 7.05 24.43 4.29
C PRO A 99 5.94 24.64 3.24
N PRO A 100 6.15 25.51 2.24
CA PRO A 100 5.29 25.55 1.08
C PRO A 100 5.27 24.16 0.42
N THR A 101 4.09 23.65 0.06
CA THR A 101 3.95 22.39 -0.66
C THR A 101 4.65 22.51 -2.02
N ARG A 102 5.89 22.03 -2.12
CA ARG A 102 6.57 21.77 -3.39
C ARG A 102 6.62 20.28 -3.63
N ALA A 103 6.30 19.87 -4.85
CA ALA A 103 6.40 18.49 -5.30
C ALA A 103 7.85 18.01 -5.13
N THR A 104 8.07 17.10 -4.18
CA THR A 104 9.35 16.40 -4.07
C THR A 104 9.44 15.43 -5.25
N GLY A 105 10.17 15.83 -6.30
CA GLY A 105 10.54 14.94 -7.38
C GLY A 105 11.41 13.78 -6.88
N PRO A 106 11.64 12.75 -7.72
CA PRO A 106 12.50 11.63 -7.35
C PRO A 106 13.89 12.12 -6.93
N ALA A 107 14.48 11.47 -5.92
CA ALA A 107 15.81 11.79 -5.43
C ALA A 107 16.83 11.89 -6.59
N ARG A 108 17.33 13.10 -6.84
CA ARG A 108 18.44 13.32 -7.78
C ARG A 108 19.76 12.99 -7.08
N PRO A 109 20.75 12.41 -7.78
CA PRO A 109 22.09 12.25 -7.23
C PRO A 109 22.64 13.62 -6.84
N GLU A 110 23.04 13.78 -5.57
CA GLU A 110 23.38 15.09 -5.03
C GLU A 110 24.77 15.59 -5.46
N HIS A 111 25.63 14.74 -6.02
CA HIS A 111 26.95 15.16 -6.52
C HIS A 111 27.41 14.35 -7.75
N PRO A 112 28.20 14.94 -8.66
CA PRO A 112 28.82 14.21 -9.75
C PRO A 112 29.74 13.12 -9.19
N VAL A 113 29.36 11.85 -9.38
CA VAL A 113 30.21 10.72 -8.97
C VAL A 113 31.23 10.45 -10.06
N SER A 114 32.52 10.39 -9.70
CA SER A 114 33.59 10.02 -10.63
C SER A 114 33.44 8.55 -11.04
N MET A 115 33.41 8.30 -12.35
CA MET A 115 33.24 6.98 -12.93
C MET A 115 34.44 6.62 -13.80
N PRO A 116 34.86 5.34 -13.81
CA PRO A 116 35.82 4.87 -14.80
C PRO A 116 35.22 4.98 -16.21
N ASP A 117 36.09 4.89 -17.22
CA ASP A 117 35.64 4.82 -18.60
C ASP A 117 34.98 3.46 -18.85
N ILE A 118 33.71 3.49 -19.27
CA ILE A 118 32.89 2.30 -19.54
C ILE A 118 32.39 2.44 -20.98
N SER A 119 32.91 1.58 -21.85
CA SER A 119 32.56 1.61 -23.27
C SER A 119 31.20 0.97 -23.54
N THR A 120 30.63 1.22 -24.72
CA THR A 120 29.40 0.53 -25.17
C THR A 120 29.58 -0.98 -25.24
N THR A 121 30.78 -1.46 -25.58
CA THR A 121 31.12 -2.89 -25.58
C THR A 121 31.05 -3.49 -24.18
N ASP A 122 31.49 -2.75 -23.16
CA ASP A 122 31.37 -3.19 -21.76
C ASP A 122 29.91 -3.29 -21.33
N LEU A 123 29.07 -2.33 -21.74
CA LEU A 123 27.63 -2.34 -21.46
C LEU A 123 26.93 -3.55 -22.13
N ASP A 124 27.26 -3.83 -23.39
CA ASP A 124 26.71 -4.98 -24.12
C ASP A 124 27.18 -6.31 -23.52
N PHE A 125 28.46 -6.42 -23.18
CA PHE A 125 28.99 -7.60 -22.51
C PHE A 125 28.30 -7.84 -21.16
N ALA A 126 28.11 -6.78 -20.37
CA ALA A 126 27.37 -6.86 -19.12
C ALA A 126 25.91 -7.30 -19.34
N GLY A 127 25.25 -6.80 -20.37
CA GLY A 127 23.90 -7.20 -20.75
C GLY A 127 23.79 -8.69 -21.12
N GLN A 128 24.74 -9.21 -21.90
CA GLN A 128 24.80 -10.64 -22.26
C GLN A 128 24.97 -11.52 -21.03
N GLU A 129 25.88 -11.14 -20.12
CA GLU A 129 26.12 -11.86 -18.87
C GLU A 129 24.90 -11.83 -17.96
N GLY A 130 24.21 -10.69 -17.87
CA GLY A 130 22.96 -10.54 -17.13
C GLY A 130 21.90 -11.53 -17.62
N ARG A 131 21.68 -11.62 -18.93
CA ARG A 131 20.76 -12.61 -19.52
C ARG A 131 21.18 -14.05 -19.23
N SER A 132 22.47 -14.35 -19.34
CA SER A 132 22.98 -15.70 -19.05
C SER A 132 22.77 -16.12 -17.59
N ILE A 133 22.93 -15.20 -16.64
CA ILE A 133 22.63 -15.45 -15.22
C ILE A 133 21.14 -15.76 -15.04
N VAL A 134 20.26 -14.95 -15.63
CA VAL A 134 18.80 -15.15 -15.53
C VAL A 134 18.37 -16.50 -16.12
N GLN A 135 18.94 -16.91 -17.26
CA GLN A 135 18.68 -18.22 -17.87
C GLN A 135 19.10 -19.39 -16.95
N ARG A 136 20.18 -19.25 -16.18
CA ARG A 136 20.58 -20.26 -15.18
C ARG A 136 19.59 -20.33 -14.02
N ILE A 137 18.98 -19.22 -13.64
CA ILE A 137 17.92 -19.19 -12.63
C ILE A 137 16.69 -19.95 -13.14
N ASP A 138 16.30 -19.77 -14.40
CA ASP A 138 15.21 -20.54 -15.01
C ASP A 138 15.49 -22.06 -14.97
N GLN A 139 16.73 -22.47 -15.24
CA GLN A 139 17.13 -23.88 -15.16
C GLN A 139 17.04 -24.42 -13.72
N LEU A 140 17.44 -23.63 -12.73
CA LEU A 140 17.31 -23.99 -11.32
C LEU A 140 15.84 -24.15 -10.93
N GLU A 141 14.95 -23.25 -11.36
CA GLU A 141 13.52 -23.34 -11.08
C GLU A 141 12.90 -24.63 -11.65
N ILE A 142 13.28 -25.01 -12.88
CA ILE A 142 12.86 -26.28 -13.49
C ILE A 142 13.36 -27.48 -12.67
N GLU A 143 14.61 -27.42 -12.18
CA GLU A 143 15.16 -28.48 -11.33
C GLU A 143 14.40 -28.61 -10.01
N LEU A 144 14.11 -27.48 -9.34
CA LEU A 144 13.36 -27.46 -8.08
C LEU A 144 11.97 -28.07 -8.27
N GLN A 145 11.28 -27.72 -9.35
CA GLN A 145 9.98 -28.29 -9.69
C GLN A 145 10.05 -29.80 -9.94
N ARG A 146 11.03 -30.26 -10.71
CA ARG A 146 11.21 -31.70 -11.00
C ARG A 146 11.45 -32.51 -9.72
N ARG A 147 12.08 -31.90 -8.71
CA ARG A 147 12.31 -32.50 -7.39
C ARG A 147 11.11 -32.39 -6.44
N GLY A 148 10.03 -31.71 -6.83
CA GLY A 148 8.89 -31.43 -5.95
C GLY A 148 9.21 -30.42 -4.84
N LEU A 149 10.26 -29.61 -5.01
CA LEU A 149 10.68 -28.55 -4.08
C LEU A 149 9.91 -27.27 -4.38
N THR A 150 8.60 -27.31 -4.16
CA THR A 150 7.68 -26.18 -4.32
C THR A 150 6.88 -25.95 -3.04
N VAL A 151 6.24 -24.80 -2.95
CA VAL A 151 5.31 -24.52 -1.85
C VAL A 151 4.11 -25.47 -1.93
N LYS A 152 3.79 -26.13 -0.82
CA LYS A 152 2.67 -27.08 -0.75
C LYS A 152 1.35 -26.32 -0.63
N GLU A 153 0.37 -26.69 -1.46
CA GLU A 153 -0.98 -26.11 -1.39
C GLU A 153 -1.59 -26.25 0.01
N GLY A 154 -2.17 -25.15 0.51
CA GLY A 154 -2.77 -25.06 1.84
C GLY A 154 -1.77 -24.92 3.00
N SER A 155 -0.46 -24.83 2.75
CA SER A 155 0.52 -24.51 3.79
C SER A 155 0.48 -23.02 4.17
N PRO A 156 1.06 -22.62 5.32
CA PRO A 156 1.19 -21.20 5.66
C PRO A 156 1.93 -20.38 4.59
N GLU A 157 2.97 -20.95 3.97
CA GLU A 157 3.71 -20.33 2.86
C GLU A 157 2.82 -20.09 1.65
N TYR A 158 1.93 -21.05 1.32
CA TYR A 158 0.98 -20.91 0.22
C TYR A 158 0.04 -19.73 0.43
N PHE A 159 -0.52 -19.58 1.64
CA PHE A 159 -1.39 -18.46 1.97
C PHE A 159 -0.66 -17.12 2.08
N LEU A 160 0.61 -17.13 2.49
CA LEU A 160 1.46 -15.93 2.47
C LEU A 160 1.70 -15.44 1.04
N GLU A 161 2.12 -16.33 0.14
CA GLU A 161 2.41 -15.98 -1.25
C GLU A 161 1.15 -15.54 -2.02
N ALA A 162 0.00 -16.15 -1.70
CA ALA A 162 -1.30 -15.73 -2.24
C ALA A 162 -1.65 -14.26 -1.96
N GLN A 163 -1.06 -13.64 -0.93
CA GLN A 163 -1.23 -12.21 -0.64
C GLN A 163 -0.49 -11.30 -1.63
N PHE A 164 0.33 -11.85 -2.49
CA PHE A 164 1.09 -11.09 -3.49
C PHE A 164 0.68 -11.45 -4.94
N ASP A 165 -0.30 -12.35 -5.08
CA ASP A 165 -0.79 -12.85 -6.37
C ASP A 165 -1.62 -11.78 -7.11
N GLY A 166 -1.05 -11.20 -8.16
CA GLY A 166 -1.78 -10.48 -9.20
C GLY A 166 -1.81 -11.30 -10.49
N ASP A 167 -1.28 -10.71 -11.58
CA ASP A 167 -1.05 -11.39 -12.85
C ASP A 167 0.33 -12.06 -12.81
N LYS A 168 0.36 -13.35 -12.45
CA LYS A 168 1.59 -14.12 -12.30
C LYS A 168 2.46 -14.05 -13.55
N ARG A 169 1.89 -14.32 -14.73
CA ARG A 169 2.66 -14.32 -15.98
C ARG A 169 3.34 -12.98 -16.23
N LYS A 170 2.59 -11.88 -16.10
CA LYS A 170 3.13 -10.53 -16.29
C LYS A 170 4.18 -10.16 -15.25
N VAL A 171 3.98 -10.54 -13.98
CA VAL A 171 4.97 -10.33 -12.91
C VAL A 171 6.26 -11.11 -13.17
N TRP A 172 6.17 -12.36 -13.67
CA TRP A 172 7.34 -13.15 -14.02
C TRP A 172 8.11 -12.53 -15.18
N GLU A 173 7.44 -12.19 -16.28
CA GLU A 173 8.05 -11.57 -17.46
C GLU A 173 8.78 -10.28 -17.09
N MET A 174 8.09 -9.34 -16.44
CA MET A 174 8.72 -8.09 -15.99
C MET A 174 9.81 -8.32 -14.95
N GLY A 175 9.66 -9.37 -14.14
CA GLY A 175 10.67 -9.76 -13.18
C GLY A 175 11.97 -10.22 -13.80
N ARG A 176 11.90 -10.93 -14.93
CA ARG A 176 13.06 -11.37 -15.71
C ARG A 176 13.74 -10.20 -16.40
N ASP A 177 12.95 -9.29 -16.96
CA ASP A 177 13.45 -8.04 -17.56
C ASP A 177 14.21 -7.20 -16.52
N GLY A 178 13.58 -6.96 -15.36
CA GLY A 178 14.20 -6.18 -14.28
C GLY A 178 15.42 -6.87 -13.68
N LEU A 179 15.38 -8.20 -13.49
CA LEU A 179 16.52 -8.95 -12.96
C LEU A 179 17.70 -8.97 -13.95
N THR A 180 17.43 -9.04 -15.25
CA THR A 180 18.47 -8.95 -16.29
C THR A 180 19.25 -7.64 -16.18
N GLY A 181 18.55 -6.51 -16.01
CA GLY A 181 19.19 -5.21 -15.78
C GLY A 181 19.98 -5.13 -14.47
N VAL A 182 19.49 -5.74 -13.40
CA VAL A 182 20.19 -5.81 -12.10
C VAL A 182 21.46 -6.64 -12.21
N GLU A 183 21.42 -7.83 -12.81
CA GLU A 183 22.59 -8.70 -12.97
C GLU A 183 23.63 -8.09 -13.91
N ALA A 184 23.19 -7.43 -15.00
CA ALA A 184 24.08 -6.67 -15.87
C ALA A 184 24.75 -5.52 -15.10
N THR A 185 24.02 -4.81 -14.24
CA THR A 185 24.59 -3.78 -13.36
C THR A 185 25.63 -4.38 -12.43
N LEU A 186 25.33 -5.50 -11.75
CA LEU A 186 26.28 -6.20 -10.88
C LEU A 186 27.54 -6.67 -11.63
N LYS A 187 27.41 -7.06 -12.89
CA LYS A 187 28.56 -7.41 -13.74
C LYS A 187 29.49 -6.20 -13.90
N LEU A 188 28.97 -5.02 -14.22
CA LEU A 188 29.77 -3.79 -14.30
C LEU A 188 30.44 -3.45 -12.96
N VAL A 189 29.70 -3.56 -11.85
CA VAL A 189 30.24 -3.32 -10.50
C VAL A 189 31.47 -4.20 -10.23
N ARG A 190 31.41 -5.49 -10.58
CA ARG A 190 32.52 -6.42 -10.38
C ARG A 190 33.69 -6.15 -11.34
N THR A 191 33.39 -5.90 -12.62
CA THR A 191 34.42 -5.65 -13.65
C THR A 191 35.26 -4.41 -13.33
N PHE A 192 34.61 -3.34 -12.89
CA PHE A 192 35.26 -2.05 -12.64
C PHE A 192 35.52 -1.77 -11.15
N GLN A 193 35.24 -2.75 -10.27
CA GLN A 193 35.42 -2.64 -8.81
C GLN A 193 34.77 -1.39 -8.22
N LEU A 194 33.54 -1.11 -8.63
CA LEU A 194 32.83 0.11 -8.25
C LEU A 194 32.44 0.09 -6.76
N SER A 195 32.62 1.22 -6.08
CA SER A 195 32.07 1.43 -4.73
C SER A 195 30.54 1.47 -4.74
N SER A 196 29.89 1.21 -3.61
CA SER A 196 28.41 1.24 -3.51
C SER A 196 27.80 2.57 -3.98
N VAL A 197 28.50 3.70 -3.82
CA VAL A 197 28.06 5.01 -4.32
C VAL A 197 28.19 5.11 -5.84
N GLN A 198 29.32 4.67 -6.43
CA GLN A 198 29.49 4.59 -7.88
C GLN A 198 28.47 3.66 -8.52
N SER A 199 28.21 2.52 -7.91
CA SER A 199 27.22 1.54 -8.36
C SER A 199 25.80 2.13 -8.34
N ARG A 200 25.40 2.74 -7.22
CA ARG A 200 24.04 3.27 -7.02
C ARG A 200 23.75 4.50 -7.86
N ASP A 201 24.66 5.48 -7.86
CA ASP A 201 24.41 6.81 -8.41
C ASP A 201 25.13 7.01 -9.75
N GLY A 202 26.32 6.44 -9.89
CA GLY A 202 27.17 6.60 -11.06
C GLY A 202 26.65 5.86 -12.28
N LEU A 203 26.28 4.58 -12.14
CA LEU A 203 25.84 3.73 -13.26
C LEU A 203 24.52 4.19 -13.92
N ARG A 204 23.72 4.99 -13.22
CA ARG A 204 22.46 5.54 -13.75
C ARG A 204 22.64 6.49 -14.94
N ARG A 205 23.86 6.95 -15.23
CA ARG A 205 24.15 7.75 -16.43
C ARG A 205 24.19 6.93 -17.71
N PHE A 206 24.29 5.60 -17.62
CA PHE A 206 24.35 4.71 -18.76
C PHE A 206 22.95 4.14 -19.05
N SER A 207 22.51 4.28 -20.30
CA SER A 207 21.20 3.79 -20.75
C SER A 207 21.27 2.30 -21.11
N LEU A 208 20.24 1.55 -20.71
CA LEU A 208 20.00 0.17 -21.15
C LEU A 208 19.43 0.13 -22.58
N ALA A 209 18.72 1.16 -23.02
CA ALA A 209 18.01 1.19 -24.31
C ALA A 209 18.94 0.95 -25.50
N ASN A 210 20.19 1.39 -25.41
CA ASN A 210 21.18 1.34 -26.47
C ASN A 210 22.12 0.13 -26.34
N THR A 211 21.66 -0.93 -25.68
CA THR A 211 22.43 -2.16 -25.46
C THR A 211 21.69 -3.37 -26.01
N VAL A 212 22.36 -4.52 -26.02
CA VAL A 212 21.76 -5.83 -26.33
C VAL A 212 20.55 -6.22 -25.48
N ILE A 213 20.34 -5.58 -24.32
CA ILE A 213 19.19 -5.80 -23.42
C ILE A 213 18.17 -4.64 -23.42
N GLY A 214 18.20 -3.76 -24.43
CA GLY A 214 17.27 -2.63 -24.54
C GLY A 214 15.80 -3.02 -24.73
N ASP A 215 15.53 -4.26 -25.14
CA ASP A 215 14.20 -4.87 -25.21
C ASP A 215 13.53 -5.06 -23.84
N THR A 216 14.32 -5.10 -22.76
CA THR A 216 13.82 -5.18 -21.37
C THR A 216 13.23 -3.87 -20.86
N CYS A 217 13.38 -2.78 -21.60
CA CYS A 217 12.93 -1.47 -21.16
C CYS A 217 11.40 -1.29 -21.27
N PRO A 218 10.77 -0.61 -20.29
CA PRO A 218 9.35 -0.30 -20.35
C PRO A 218 8.98 0.47 -21.62
N LYS A 219 7.91 0.03 -22.28
CA LYS A 219 7.34 0.73 -23.44
C LYS A 219 6.21 1.65 -22.99
N SER A 220 6.14 2.84 -23.59
CA SER A 220 5.04 3.77 -23.35
C SER A 220 3.92 3.57 -24.36
N PRO A 221 2.69 3.20 -23.95
CA PRO A 221 1.55 3.13 -24.85
C PRO A 221 1.05 4.51 -25.32
N PRO A 222 0.40 4.59 -26.50
CA PRO A 222 -0.31 5.78 -26.92
C PRO A 222 -1.54 6.05 -26.05
N CYS A 223 -1.88 7.33 -25.85
CA CYS A 223 -3.02 7.70 -25.01
C CYS A 223 -4.36 7.67 -25.75
N PRO A 224 -5.40 7.06 -25.16
CA PRO A 224 -6.73 7.04 -25.75
C PRO A 224 -7.41 8.40 -25.64
N THR A 225 -8.23 8.74 -26.64
CA THR A 225 -9.09 9.93 -26.62
C THR A 225 -10.40 9.64 -25.88
N THR A 226 -10.38 9.72 -24.55
CA THR A 226 -11.55 9.47 -23.70
C THR A 226 -11.53 10.34 -22.45
N LYS A 227 -12.71 10.65 -21.91
CA LYS A 227 -12.86 11.36 -20.62
C LYS A 227 -12.70 10.43 -19.41
N TYR A 228 -12.69 9.12 -19.63
CA TYR A 228 -12.67 8.11 -18.57
C TYR A 228 -11.26 7.63 -18.29
N ARG A 229 -10.97 7.31 -17.02
CA ARG A 229 -9.70 6.68 -16.63
C ARG A 229 -9.56 5.31 -17.31
N THR A 230 -8.34 4.96 -17.68
CA THR A 230 -7.97 3.62 -18.14
C THR A 230 -7.98 2.64 -16.96
N SER A 231 -8.10 1.35 -17.26
CA SER A 231 -8.16 0.30 -16.23
C SER A 231 -6.81 0.05 -15.55
N ASP A 232 -5.70 0.41 -16.19
CA ASP A 232 -4.34 0.27 -15.66
C ASP A 232 -3.72 1.62 -15.22
N GLY A 233 -4.47 2.72 -15.27
CA GLY A 233 -4.01 4.05 -14.84
C GLY A 233 -3.10 4.78 -15.84
N THR A 234 -2.82 4.20 -17.01
CA THR A 234 -2.09 4.88 -18.09
C THR A 234 -2.78 6.17 -18.52
N CYS A 235 -2.00 7.16 -18.94
CA CYS A 235 -2.51 8.43 -19.51
C CYS A 235 -3.37 9.28 -18.58
N ASN A 236 -3.28 9.06 -17.27
CA ASN A 236 -3.81 10.01 -16.29
C ASN A 236 -3.01 11.33 -16.31
N ASN A 237 -1.68 11.23 -16.45
CA ASN A 237 -0.82 12.35 -16.78
C ASN A 237 -0.49 12.34 -18.28
N LEU A 238 -0.87 13.40 -19.00
CA LEU A 238 -0.69 13.47 -20.46
C LEU A 238 0.75 13.82 -20.89
N ARG A 239 1.55 14.42 -20.00
CA ARG A 239 2.99 14.68 -20.24
C ARG A 239 3.83 13.44 -19.97
N HIS A 240 3.40 12.64 -18.99
CA HIS A 240 4.06 11.42 -18.54
C HIS A 240 3.06 10.26 -18.45
N PRO A 241 2.68 9.63 -19.59
CA PRO A 241 1.62 8.61 -19.66
C PRO A 241 1.80 7.41 -18.73
N GLU A 242 3.03 7.10 -18.34
CA GLU A 242 3.38 5.96 -17.47
C GLU A 242 3.19 6.24 -15.98
N TRP A 243 3.12 7.50 -15.58
CA TRP A 243 3.12 7.86 -14.16
C TRP A 243 1.88 7.32 -13.46
N GLY A 244 2.11 6.63 -12.33
CA GLY A 244 1.07 6.02 -11.50
C GLY A 244 0.34 4.81 -12.12
N LYS A 245 0.75 4.33 -13.30
CA LYS A 245 0.14 3.14 -13.90
C LYS A 245 0.46 1.86 -13.12
N ALA A 246 -0.38 0.85 -13.29
CA ALA A 246 -0.15 -0.51 -12.81
C ALA A 246 1.02 -1.18 -13.52
N PHE A 247 1.68 -2.13 -12.83
CA PHE A 247 2.89 -2.79 -13.30
C PHE A 247 4.00 -1.79 -13.61
N HIS A 248 4.27 -0.91 -12.64
CA HIS A 248 5.35 0.08 -12.74
C HIS A 248 6.14 0.15 -11.43
N THR A 249 7.31 0.80 -11.45
CA THR A 249 8.17 0.93 -10.27
C THR A 249 7.54 1.85 -9.24
N TYR A 250 7.70 1.53 -7.96
CA TYR A 250 7.53 2.53 -6.90
C TYR A 250 8.52 3.69 -7.06
N VAL A 251 8.18 4.88 -6.59
CA VAL A 251 9.12 6.01 -6.51
C VAL A 251 9.87 6.01 -5.19
N ARG A 252 11.01 6.71 -5.16
CA ARG A 252 11.85 6.82 -3.98
C ARG A 252 12.07 8.28 -3.60
N VAL A 253 11.82 8.58 -2.33
CA VAL A 253 12.18 9.85 -1.69
C VAL A 253 13.68 9.88 -1.35
N LEU A 254 14.28 8.71 -1.08
CA LEU A 254 15.71 8.56 -0.81
C LEU A 254 16.34 7.46 -1.67
N PRO A 255 17.63 7.57 -2.06
CA PRO A 255 18.32 6.49 -2.75
C PRO A 255 18.28 5.17 -1.95
N PRO A 256 18.18 4.01 -2.62
CA PRO A 256 18.12 2.72 -1.95
C PRO A 256 19.43 2.43 -1.20
N ARG A 257 19.32 1.66 -0.10
CA ARG A 257 20.45 1.25 0.75
C ARG A 257 20.60 -0.26 0.73
N TYR A 258 21.20 -0.75 -0.36
CA TYR A 258 21.74 -2.11 -0.46
C TYR A 258 23.21 -2.11 -0.03
N SER A 259 23.72 -3.24 0.49
CA SER A 259 25.11 -3.32 0.98
C SER A 259 26.12 -3.16 -0.16
N ASP A 260 25.83 -3.74 -1.31
CA ASP A 260 26.56 -3.60 -2.58
C ASP A 260 26.15 -2.37 -3.40
N GLY A 261 25.20 -1.57 -2.90
CA GLY A 261 24.60 -0.45 -3.61
C GLY A 261 23.59 -0.82 -4.70
N ILE A 262 23.39 -2.10 -5.02
CA ILE A 262 22.57 -2.56 -6.15
C ILE A 262 21.44 -3.51 -5.74
N ASN A 263 21.73 -4.62 -5.06
CA ASN A 263 20.77 -5.70 -4.86
C ASN A 263 20.90 -6.43 -3.52
N GLU A 264 22.08 -6.49 -2.90
CA GLU A 264 22.27 -7.28 -1.68
C GLU A 264 21.60 -6.65 -0.46
N PRO A 265 20.93 -7.44 0.42
CA PRO A 265 20.32 -6.94 1.64
C PRO A 265 21.28 -6.05 2.44
N ARG A 266 20.71 -5.05 3.13
CA ARG A 266 21.48 -4.09 3.92
C ARG A 266 22.27 -4.83 5.01
N ALA A 267 23.55 -4.47 5.14
CA ALA A 267 24.41 -4.90 6.23
C ALA A 267 24.33 -3.91 7.42
N SER A 268 24.71 -4.41 8.59
CA SER A 268 24.96 -3.61 9.79
C SER A 268 26.16 -2.65 9.58
N TYR A 269 26.36 -1.70 10.50
CA TYR A 269 27.41 -0.69 10.41
C TYR A 269 28.83 -1.28 10.44
N ASP A 270 28.98 -2.46 11.02
CA ASP A 270 30.22 -3.25 11.10
C ASP A 270 30.39 -4.23 9.93
N GLY A 271 29.47 -4.20 8.95
CA GLY A 271 29.45 -5.13 7.82
C GLY A 271 28.83 -6.49 8.13
N GLY A 272 28.41 -6.74 9.37
CA GLY A 272 27.72 -7.97 9.78
C GLY A 272 26.25 -8.02 9.34
N PRO A 273 25.57 -9.15 9.59
CA PRO A 273 24.13 -9.26 9.35
C PRO A 273 23.34 -8.38 10.33
N LEU A 274 22.19 -7.87 9.89
CA LEU A 274 21.23 -7.23 10.79
C LEU A 274 20.55 -8.28 11.70
N PRO A 275 20.01 -7.88 12.87
CA PRO A 275 19.22 -8.78 13.72
C PRO A 275 18.08 -9.44 12.95
N SER A 276 17.73 -10.67 13.34
CA SER A 276 16.59 -11.36 12.73
C SER A 276 15.31 -10.54 12.90
N SER A 277 14.52 -10.41 11.83
CA SER A 277 13.21 -9.75 11.91
C SER A 277 12.26 -10.46 12.89
N ARG A 278 12.41 -11.78 13.08
CA ARG A 278 11.67 -12.52 14.11
C ARG A 278 12.10 -12.12 15.52
N GLU A 279 13.40 -11.96 15.74
CA GLU A 279 13.93 -11.51 17.03
C GLU A 279 13.44 -10.11 17.38
N VAL A 280 13.49 -9.19 16.42
CA VAL A 280 12.94 -7.83 16.58
C VAL A 280 11.43 -7.90 16.87
N SER A 281 10.68 -8.72 16.13
CA SER A 281 9.22 -8.86 16.30
C SER A 281 8.82 -9.22 17.74
N TYR A 282 9.37 -10.28 18.33
CA TYR A 282 8.93 -10.67 19.68
C TYR A 282 9.52 -9.80 20.80
N ARG A 283 10.61 -9.06 20.56
CA ARG A 283 11.22 -8.16 21.57
C ARG A 283 10.61 -6.76 21.56
N VAL A 284 10.28 -6.24 20.38
CA VAL A 284 9.80 -4.85 20.20
C VAL A 284 8.29 -4.80 20.05
N SER A 285 7.68 -5.85 19.50
CA SER A 285 6.23 -5.92 19.27
C SER A 285 5.59 -7.13 19.94
N PRO A 286 5.58 -7.18 21.28
CA PRO A 286 4.93 -8.27 22.00
C PRO A 286 3.41 -8.27 21.77
N SER A 287 2.81 -9.44 21.99
CA SER A 287 1.35 -9.60 21.90
C SER A 287 0.67 -9.01 23.13
N ASP A 288 -0.27 -8.10 22.91
CA ASP A 288 -1.14 -7.53 23.95
C ASP A 288 -2.46 -7.07 23.33
N ASN A 289 -3.54 -7.08 24.11
CA ASN A 289 -4.86 -6.64 23.69
C ASN A 289 -5.15 -5.24 24.25
N ARG A 290 -5.06 -4.22 23.39
CA ARG A 290 -5.21 -2.80 23.73
C ARG A 290 -6.25 -2.14 22.84
N PRO A 291 -7.56 -2.32 23.10
CA PRO A 291 -8.60 -1.71 22.28
C PRO A 291 -8.52 -0.18 22.26
N SER A 292 -8.66 0.40 21.08
CA SER A 292 -8.78 1.83 20.86
C SER A 292 -10.10 2.36 21.44
N ARG A 293 -10.04 3.55 22.04
CA ARG A 293 -11.23 4.30 22.50
C ARG A 293 -11.75 5.29 21.46
N LYS A 294 -11.05 5.45 20.34
CA LYS A 294 -11.30 6.51 19.36
C LYS A 294 -11.90 6.01 18.05
N VAL A 295 -11.58 4.77 17.67
CA VAL A 295 -11.95 4.22 16.37
C VAL A 295 -12.38 2.77 16.49
N THR A 296 -13.26 2.37 15.59
CA THR A 296 -13.78 1.00 15.46
C THR A 296 -12.98 0.23 14.41
N VAL A 297 -13.25 -1.07 14.29
CA VAL A 297 -12.69 -1.91 13.23
C VAL A 297 -12.92 -1.34 11.83
N ALA A 298 -13.98 -0.54 11.62
CA ALA A 298 -14.23 0.18 10.36
C ALA A 298 -13.02 1.00 9.89
N PHE A 299 -12.32 1.66 10.81
CA PHE A 299 -11.14 2.47 10.49
C PHE A 299 -9.99 1.61 9.97
N THR A 300 -9.68 0.50 10.67
CA THR A 300 -8.62 -0.43 10.27
C THR A 300 -8.94 -1.09 8.92
N LEU A 301 -10.20 -1.44 8.68
CA LEU A 301 -10.63 -2.02 7.40
C LEU A 301 -10.59 -1.03 6.24
N TRP A 302 -10.99 0.22 6.48
CA TRP A 302 -10.85 1.26 5.46
C TRP A 302 -9.38 1.49 5.12
N ALA A 303 -8.49 1.55 6.12
CA ALA A 303 -7.05 1.63 5.90
C ALA A 303 -6.53 0.47 5.03
N GLN A 304 -6.95 -0.77 5.33
CA GLN A 304 -6.56 -1.95 4.55
C GLN A 304 -7.12 -1.91 3.12
N PHE A 305 -8.39 -1.52 2.95
CA PHE A 305 -9.04 -1.38 1.66
C PHE A 305 -8.30 -0.37 0.76
N LEU A 306 -7.95 0.80 1.30
CA LEU A 306 -7.14 1.81 0.59
C LEU A 306 -5.73 1.31 0.28
N ALA A 307 -5.10 0.58 1.20
CA ALA A 307 -3.77 0.03 0.96
C ALA A 307 -3.73 -0.91 -0.25
N TYR A 308 -4.84 -1.62 -0.49
CA TYR A 308 -4.96 -2.55 -1.60
C TYR A 308 -5.29 -1.86 -2.92
N ASP A 309 -5.95 -0.70 -2.87
CA ASP A 309 -6.17 0.14 -4.05
C ASP A 309 -4.86 0.79 -4.54
N LEU A 310 -3.93 1.07 -3.63
CA LEU A 310 -2.71 1.84 -3.94
C LEU A 310 -1.47 0.97 -4.22
N SER A 311 -1.38 -0.22 -3.60
CA SER A 311 -0.14 -0.99 -3.65
C SER A 311 -0.33 -2.50 -3.61
N LEU A 312 0.40 -3.19 -4.49
CA LEU A 312 0.55 -4.64 -4.53
C LEU A 312 1.96 -4.97 -5.03
N THR A 313 2.88 -5.23 -4.11
CA THR A 313 4.26 -5.55 -4.48
C THR A 313 4.35 -6.93 -5.12
N GLY A 314 4.96 -7.02 -6.30
CA GLY A 314 5.24 -8.31 -6.96
C GLY A 314 6.27 -9.16 -6.20
N VAL A 315 6.01 -10.46 -6.09
CA VAL A 315 6.95 -11.45 -5.51
C VAL A 315 7.41 -12.43 -6.59
N THR A 316 8.67 -12.87 -6.47
CA THR A 316 9.27 -13.81 -7.42
C THR A 316 8.61 -15.18 -7.32
N HIS A 317 8.21 -15.73 -8.46
CA HIS A 317 7.70 -17.09 -8.62
C HIS A 317 8.35 -17.72 -9.85
N ALA A 318 8.23 -19.03 -9.99
CA ALA A 318 8.84 -19.76 -11.09
C ALA A 318 8.07 -19.57 -12.41
N GLY A 319 8.71 -19.83 -13.55
CA GLY A 319 8.08 -19.69 -14.87
C GLY A 319 6.79 -20.49 -15.10
N SER A 320 6.55 -21.55 -14.32
CA SER A 320 5.29 -22.30 -14.32
C SER A 320 4.12 -21.54 -13.66
N GLY A 321 4.40 -20.53 -12.83
CA GLY A 321 3.44 -19.90 -11.92
C GLY A 321 3.53 -20.39 -10.47
N ASP A 322 4.35 -21.41 -10.19
CA ASP A 322 4.49 -21.98 -8.85
C ASP A 322 5.36 -21.11 -7.93
N SER A 323 4.99 -21.06 -6.66
CA SER A 323 5.77 -20.40 -5.62
C SER A 323 7.03 -21.19 -5.28
N ILE A 324 8.12 -20.46 -5.04
CA ILE A 324 9.44 -21.01 -4.72
C ILE A 324 9.51 -21.28 -3.21
N ILE A 325 9.93 -22.46 -2.78
CA ILE A 325 10.08 -22.77 -1.34
C ILE A 325 11.50 -22.46 -0.85
N CYS A 326 11.62 -21.83 0.33
CA CYS A 326 12.93 -21.44 0.90
C CYS A 326 13.34 -22.23 2.14
N CYS A 327 12.39 -22.76 2.90
CA CYS A 327 12.65 -23.46 4.18
C CYS A 327 12.53 -24.98 4.06
N HIS A 328 12.60 -25.55 2.85
CA HIS A 328 12.54 -27.00 2.69
C HIS A 328 13.79 -27.68 3.28
N PRO A 329 13.68 -28.79 4.02
CA PRO A 329 14.83 -29.44 4.65
C PRO A 329 15.95 -29.85 3.68
N GLU A 330 15.60 -30.23 2.44
CA GLU A 330 16.61 -30.53 1.40
C GLU A 330 17.39 -29.28 0.98
N ILE A 331 16.72 -28.13 0.87
CA ILE A 331 17.36 -26.85 0.52
C ILE A 331 18.27 -26.38 1.65
N GLN A 332 17.82 -26.50 2.90
CA GLN A 332 18.63 -26.16 4.08
C GLN A 332 19.92 -26.99 4.16
N LYS A 333 19.89 -28.24 3.71
CA LYS A 333 21.07 -29.13 3.67
C LYS A 333 21.95 -28.90 2.44
N ASN A 334 21.43 -28.30 1.38
CA ASN A 334 22.15 -28.09 0.13
C ASN A 334 21.96 -26.66 -0.39
N PRO A 335 22.89 -25.74 -0.08
CA PRO A 335 22.81 -24.35 -0.52
C PRO A 335 22.76 -24.14 -2.04
N ARG A 336 23.17 -25.13 -2.86
CA ARG A 336 23.05 -25.05 -4.33
C ARG A 336 21.60 -25.08 -4.82
N LEU A 337 20.68 -25.57 -4.00
CA LEU A 337 19.24 -25.57 -4.28
C LEU A 337 18.55 -24.32 -3.75
N LEU A 338 19.26 -23.44 -3.05
CA LEU A 338 18.68 -22.20 -2.55
C LEU A 338 18.50 -21.23 -3.73
N HIS A 339 17.24 -20.96 -4.07
CA HIS A 339 16.91 -20.00 -5.11
C HIS A 339 17.42 -18.58 -4.73
N PRO A 340 18.00 -17.79 -5.65
CA PRO A 340 18.56 -16.45 -5.33
C PRO A 340 17.55 -15.43 -4.79
N ALA A 341 16.25 -15.65 -5.05
CA ALA A 341 15.17 -14.83 -4.48
C ALA A 341 14.78 -15.24 -3.05
N CYS A 342 15.29 -16.35 -2.51
CA CYS A 342 15.02 -16.74 -1.13
C CYS A 342 15.76 -15.85 -0.15
N MET A 343 15.04 -15.34 0.84
CA MET A 343 15.61 -14.57 1.95
C MET A 343 14.94 -15.02 3.25
N PRO A 344 15.11 -16.30 3.64
CA PRO A 344 14.41 -16.89 4.77
C PRO A 344 14.73 -16.16 6.07
N ILE A 345 13.72 -15.99 6.90
CA ILE A 345 13.87 -15.38 8.22
C ILE A 345 14.37 -16.46 9.18
N HIS A 346 15.59 -16.30 9.68
CA HIS A 346 16.13 -17.18 10.71
C HIS A 346 15.38 -17.00 12.03
N ILE A 347 14.92 -18.12 12.61
CA ILE A 347 14.28 -18.12 13.92
C ILE A 347 15.30 -18.61 14.95
N PRO A 348 15.65 -17.80 15.97
CA PRO A 348 16.62 -18.21 16.99
C PRO A 348 16.19 -19.45 17.78
N ASP A 349 17.15 -20.25 18.22
CA ASP A 349 16.89 -21.47 19.01
C ASP A 349 16.17 -21.20 20.34
N ASN A 350 16.31 -19.99 20.88
CA ASN A 350 15.65 -19.52 22.10
C ASN A 350 14.34 -18.74 21.83
N ASP A 351 13.78 -18.82 20.62
CA ASP A 351 12.49 -18.18 20.31
C ASP A 351 11.39 -18.66 21.28
N PRO A 352 10.64 -17.73 21.90
CA PRO A 352 9.68 -18.08 22.96
C PRO A 352 8.50 -18.92 22.45
N PHE A 353 8.19 -18.89 21.15
CA PHE A 353 7.06 -19.59 20.56
C PHE A 353 7.48 -20.76 19.67
N PHE A 354 8.42 -20.54 18.75
CA PHE A 354 8.77 -21.53 17.72
C PHE A 354 9.70 -22.64 18.20
N ARG A 355 10.44 -22.43 19.29
CA ARG A 355 11.33 -23.44 19.87
C ARG A 355 10.61 -24.75 20.17
N GLN A 356 9.39 -24.69 20.71
CA GLN A 356 8.61 -25.89 21.06
C GLN A 356 8.20 -26.73 19.85
N PHE A 357 8.21 -26.13 18.65
CA PHE A 357 7.88 -26.80 17.38
C PHE A 357 9.12 -27.20 16.58
N GLY A 358 10.34 -26.88 17.07
CA GLY A 358 11.58 -27.15 16.35
C GLY A 358 11.72 -26.37 15.04
N ILE A 359 11.04 -25.22 14.90
CA ILE A 359 11.06 -24.40 13.68
C ILE A 359 12.16 -23.34 13.82
N ASN A 360 13.13 -23.36 12.90
CA ASN A 360 14.29 -22.45 12.86
C ASN A 360 14.34 -21.56 11.59
N CYS A 361 13.36 -21.71 10.70
CA CYS A 361 13.29 -21.04 9.41
C CYS A 361 11.85 -20.64 9.13
N MET A 362 11.64 -19.36 8.84
CA MET A 362 10.38 -18.83 8.37
C MET A 362 10.52 -18.41 6.91
N HIS A 363 9.62 -18.91 6.09
CA HIS A 363 9.63 -18.68 4.65
C HIS A 363 9.48 -17.21 4.32
N PHE A 364 10.34 -16.71 3.43
CA PHE A 364 10.23 -15.35 2.90
C PHE A 364 10.94 -15.27 1.54
N LEU A 365 10.22 -14.74 0.55
CA LEU A 365 10.73 -14.48 -0.79
C LEU A 365 10.92 -13.00 -1.03
N ARG A 366 11.96 -12.66 -1.79
CA ARG A 366 12.20 -11.28 -2.22
C ARG A 366 11.15 -10.85 -3.23
N SER A 367 10.72 -9.60 -3.10
CA SER A 367 9.93 -8.93 -4.13
C SER A 367 10.68 -8.91 -5.46
N VAL A 368 9.94 -9.04 -6.55
CA VAL A 368 10.48 -9.07 -7.91
C VAL A 368 11.26 -7.80 -8.25
N ALA A 369 12.31 -7.92 -9.08
CA ALA A 369 13.01 -6.78 -9.64
C ALA A 369 12.17 -6.20 -10.80
N ALA A 370 11.73 -4.96 -10.68
CA ALA A 370 11.03 -4.28 -11.75
C ALA A 370 12.02 -3.72 -12.79
N PRO A 371 11.66 -3.70 -14.10
CA PRO A 371 12.39 -2.93 -15.08
C PRO A 371 12.35 -1.45 -14.68
N ARG A 372 13.51 -0.80 -14.67
CA ARG A 372 13.62 0.58 -14.20
C ARG A 372 12.87 1.52 -15.16
N ALA A 373 12.09 2.45 -14.60
CA ALA A 373 11.32 3.43 -15.36
C ALA A 373 12.19 4.33 -16.25
N ASP A 374 13.40 4.64 -15.79
CA ASP A 374 14.39 5.46 -16.51
C ASP A 374 15.20 4.65 -17.54
N CYS A 375 15.02 3.32 -17.63
CA CYS A 375 15.73 2.44 -18.55
C CYS A 375 17.27 2.62 -18.47
N THR A 376 17.79 2.74 -17.25
CA THR A 376 19.24 2.86 -16.98
C THR A 376 19.78 1.67 -16.20
N PHE A 377 21.10 1.47 -16.20
CA PHE A 377 21.74 0.62 -15.20
C PHE A 377 21.55 1.20 -13.79
N GLY A 378 21.62 0.36 -12.75
CA GLY A 378 21.51 0.83 -11.37
C GLY A 378 20.83 -0.16 -10.42
N PRO A 379 20.41 0.34 -9.24
CA PRO A 379 19.90 -0.51 -8.16
C PRO A 379 18.55 -1.13 -8.47
N ARG A 380 18.25 -2.23 -7.77
CA ARG A 380 16.97 -2.95 -7.82
C ARG A 380 15.80 -2.03 -7.43
N GLU A 381 14.79 -1.97 -8.29
CA GLU A 381 13.49 -1.39 -7.96
C GLU A 381 12.43 -2.48 -7.81
N GLN A 382 11.38 -2.20 -7.03
CA GLN A 382 10.27 -3.12 -6.79
C GLN A 382 9.06 -2.73 -7.64
N LEU A 383 8.32 -3.75 -8.08
CA LEU A 383 7.14 -3.62 -8.95
C LEU A 383 5.88 -3.38 -8.11
N ASN A 384 5.11 -2.35 -8.45
CA ASN A 384 3.73 -2.20 -8.04
C ASN A 384 2.80 -2.79 -9.12
N GLN A 385 1.97 -3.76 -8.77
CA GLN A 385 1.06 -4.45 -9.71
C GLN A 385 -0.26 -3.71 -9.93
N VAL A 386 -0.59 -2.73 -9.08
CA VAL A 386 -1.86 -1.96 -9.14
C VAL A 386 -1.62 -0.50 -9.47
N THR A 387 -2.68 0.23 -9.82
CA THR A 387 -2.60 1.67 -10.07
C THR A 387 -2.17 2.40 -8.78
N SER A 388 -1.53 3.56 -8.90
CA SER A 388 -1.17 4.39 -7.74
C SER A 388 -2.25 5.38 -7.34
N TYR A 389 -3.40 5.35 -8.00
CA TYR A 389 -4.50 6.29 -7.81
C TYR A 389 -5.53 5.70 -6.86
N LEU A 390 -6.24 6.55 -6.11
CA LEU A 390 -7.47 6.16 -5.44
C LEU A 390 -8.59 6.10 -6.47
N ASP A 391 -8.65 5.04 -7.26
CA ASP A 391 -9.58 4.89 -8.39
C ASP A 391 -10.45 3.63 -8.29
N ALA A 392 -10.47 2.98 -7.13
CA ALA A 392 -11.22 1.76 -6.87
C ALA A 392 -10.77 0.58 -7.75
N SER A 393 -9.53 0.56 -8.20
CA SER A 393 -8.89 -0.59 -8.83
C SER A 393 -9.00 -1.87 -7.98
N SER A 394 -9.10 -1.77 -6.66
CA SER A 394 -9.36 -2.93 -5.80
C SER A 394 -10.74 -3.57 -6.03
N VAL A 395 -11.70 -2.81 -6.57
CA VAL A 395 -13.04 -3.27 -6.98
C VAL A 395 -13.04 -3.68 -8.45
N TYR A 396 -12.44 -2.86 -9.32
CA TYR A 396 -12.55 -3.00 -10.79
C TYR A 396 -11.39 -3.77 -11.46
N GLY A 397 -10.33 -4.04 -10.72
CA GLY A 397 -9.06 -4.57 -11.23
C GLY A 397 -8.16 -3.48 -11.81
N SER A 398 -6.87 -3.79 -11.92
CA SER A 398 -5.83 -2.92 -12.50
C SER A 398 -5.46 -3.30 -13.95
N SER A 399 -6.35 -4.00 -14.65
CA SER A 399 -6.17 -4.36 -16.06
C SER A 399 -7.51 -4.42 -16.78
N GLU A 400 -7.51 -4.12 -18.07
CA GLU A 400 -8.72 -4.19 -18.90
C GLU A 400 -9.34 -5.59 -18.91
N ASN A 401 -8.51 -6.63 -18.88
CA ASN A 401 -8.96 -8.03 -18.83
C ASN A 401 -9.69 -8.33 -17.53
N THR A 402 -9.14 -7.91 -16.39
CA THR A 402 -9.77 -8.08 -15.07
C THR A 402 -11.08 -7.30 -15.00
N THR A 403 -11.08 -6.03 -15.44
CA THR A 403 -12.28 -5.20 -15.46
C THR A 403 -13.39 -5.83 -16.30
N LYS A 404 -13.08 -6.30 -17.51
CA LYS A 404 -14.05 -7.02 -18.36
C LYS A 404 -14.54 -8.31 -17.71
N ALA A 405 -13.65 -9.08 -17.09
CA ALA A 405 -14.03 -10.34 -16.45
C ALA A 405 -15.04 -10.15 -15.31
N LEU A 406 -14.98 -9.02 -14.61
CA LEU A 406 -15.85 -8.67 -13.48
C LEU A 406 -17.17 -8.01 -13.89
N ARG A 407 -17.33 -7.57 -15.15
CA ARG A 407 -18.57 -6.92 -15.63
C ARG A 407 -19.64 -7.92 -16.04
N SER A 408 -20.90 -7.60 -15.78
CA SER A 408 -22.04 -8.35 -16.31
C SER A 408 -22.26 -8.08 -17.80
N PHE A 409 -21.86 -6.88 -18.27
CA PHE A 409 -22.23 -6.30 -19.57
C PHE A 409 -23.76 -6.15 -19.74
N GLU A 410 -24.46 -6.03 -18.62
CA GLU A 410 -25.88 -5.76 -18.56
C GLU A 410 -26.15 -4.62 -17.57
N GLY A 411 -26.81 -3.56 -18.05
CA GLY A 411 -27.20 -2.41 -17.24
C GLY A 411 -26.03 -1.61 -16.64
N GLY A 412 -24.82 -1.78 -17.17
CA GLY A 412 -23.59 -1.18 -16.63
C GLY A 412 -23.08 -1.81 -15.34
N LYS A 413 -23.56 -3.01 -14.97
CA LYS A 413 -23.29 -3.62 -13.67
C LYS A 413 -21.99 -4.44 -13.63
N LEU A 414 -21.51 -4.67 -12.41
CA LEU A 414 -20.57 -5.75 -12.11
C LEU A 414 -21.33 -7.07 -12.02
N LYS A 415 -20.67 -8.22 -12.20
CA LYS A 415 -21.26 -9.55 -11.93
C LYS A 415 -21.48 -9.71 -10.44
N TRP A 416 -22.53 -10.44 -10.07
CA TRP A 416 -22.84 -10.80 -8.68
C TRP A 416 -23.22 -12.28 -8.59
N SER A 417 -23.28 -12.78 -7.36
CA SER A 417 -23.97 -14.01 -7.00
C SER A 417 -25.12 -13.70 -6.05
N LEU A 418 -26.00 -14.67 -5.81
CA LEU A 418 -27.08 -14.55 -4.83
C LEU A 418 -26.76 -15.35 -3.58
N THR A 419 -26.90 -14.70 -2.43
CA THR A 419 -26.79 -15.32 -1.11
C THR A 419 -27.98 -14.92 -0.25
N GLY A 420 -28.85 -15.89 0.08
CA GLY A 420 -30.07 -15.60 0.84
C GLY A 420 -30.99 -14.57 0.20
N GLY A 421 -30.99 -14.51 -1.14
CA GLY A 421 -31.79 -13.55 -1.93
C GLY A 421 -31.17 -12.17 -2.12
N GLU A 422 -29.96 -11.92 -1.61
CA GLU A 422 -29.26 -10.63 -1.74
C GLU A 422 -28.04 -10.75 -2.65
N GLU A 423 -27.66 -9.63 -3.29
CA GLU A 423 -26.45 -9.55 -4.10
C GLU A 423 -25.20 -9.80 -3.25
N MET A 424 -24.30 -10.64 -3.74
CA MET A 424 -23.00 -10.93 -3.15
C MET A 424 -21.95 -10.94 -4.26
N LEU A 425 -20.67 -10.87 -3.90
CA LEU A 425 -19.59 -11.02 -4.86
C LEU A 425 -19.72 -12.34 -5.67
N PRO A 426 -19.26 -12.39 -6.93
CA PRO A 426 -19.18 -13.64 -7.69
C PRO A 426 -18.30 -14.67 -6.98
N ARG A 427 -18.65 -15.95 -7.04
CA ARG A 427 -17.83 -17.03 -6.48
C ARG A 427 -16.63 -17.32 -7.38
N ASN A 428 -15.48 -17.64 -6.79
CA ASN A 428 -14.26 -17.98 -7.49
C ASN A 428 -13.48 -19.09 -6.77
N GLY A 429 -13.49 -20.29 -7.36
CA GLY A 429 -12.75 -21.45 -6.84
C GLY A 429 -11.25 -21.44 -7.16
N SER A 430 -10.75 -20.49 -7.97
CA SER A 430 -9.32 -20.38 -8.31
C SER A 430 -8.51 -19.57 -7.29
N VAL A 431 -9.18 -18.91 -6.33
CA VAL A 431 -8.54 -18.14 -5.28
C VAL A 431 -8.38 -19.03 -4.04
N PRO A 432 -7.19 -19.05 -3.41
CA PRO A 432 -6.92 -19.90 -2.27
C PRO A 432 -7.78 -19.51 -1.06
N CYS A 433 -8.64 -20.44 -0.66
CA CYS A 433 -9.50 -20.36 0.51
C CYS A 433 -9.12 -21.47 1.49
N SER A 434 -9.18 -21.21 2.79
CA SER A 434 -8.89 -22.20 3.82
C SER A 434 -9.97 -23.28 3.92
N ASN A 435 -11.23 -22.90 3.65
CA ASN A 435 -12.37 -23.81 3.59
C ASN A 435 -12.55 -24.33 2.14
N ARG A 436 -12.35 -25.64 1.93
CA ARG A 436 -12.47 -26.26 0.60
C ARG A 436 -13.91 -26.38 0.10
N ASP A 437 -14.88 -26.41 1.01
CA ASP A 437 -16.30 -26.57 0.67
C ASP A 437 -16.94 -25.22 0.30
N THR A 438 -16.26 -24.11 0.61
CA THR A 438 -16.76 -22.76 0.37
C THR A 438 -15.78 -21.98 -0.50
N PRO A 439 -16.11 -21.69 -1.77
CA PRO A 439 -15.20 -20.95 -2.63
C PRO A 439 -15.02 -19.51 -2.16
N CYS A 440 -13.83 -18.97 -2.41
CA CYS A 440 -13.54 -17.55 -2.30
C CYS A 440 -14.38 -16.72 -3.27
N PHE A 441 -14.27 -15.40 -3.20
CA PHE A 441 -14.99 -14.47 -4.06
C PHE A 441 -14.07 -13.81 -5.10
N ALA A 442 -14.66 -13.45 -6.25
CA ALA A 442 -13.99 -12.70 -7.31
C ALA A 442 -14.17 -11.19 -7.10
N THR A 443 -13.06 -10.46 -7.17
CA THR A 443 -13.00 -8.99 -7.03
C THR A 443 -11.85 -8.46 -7.90
N GLY A 444 -11.68 -7.13 -7.95
CA GLY A 444 -10.53 -6.49 -8.59
C GLY A 444 -9.18 -6.84 -7.94
N ASP A 445 -9.19 -7.12 -6.63
CA ASP A 445 -8.01 -7.49 -5.84
C ASP A 445 -8.21 -8.80 -5.08
N LYS A 446 -7.44 -9.82 -5.42
CA LYS A 446 -7.59 -11.18 -4.85
C LYS A 446 -7.40 -11.22 -3.33
N ARG A 447 -6.62 -10.30 -2.76
CA ARG A 447 -6.36 -10.20 -1.32
C ARG A 447 -7.60 -9.76 -0.54
N SER A 448 -8.66 -9.31 -1.21
CA SER A 448 -9.98 -9.12 -0.60
C SER A 448 -10.43 -10.33 0.24
N ASN A 449 -10.05 -11.55 -0.16
CA ASN A 449 -10.37 -12.79 0.56
C ASN A 449 -9.43 -13.11 1.73
N GLN A 450 -8.39 -12.30 1.98
CA GLN A 450 -7.46 -12.53 3.10
C GLN A 450 -8.21 -12.65 4.41
N ASN A 451 -9.25 -11.82 4.59
CA ASN A 451 -10.00 -11.78 5.82
C ASN A 451 -11.47 -11.43 5.55
N ILE A 452 -12.39 -12.03 6.30
CA ILE A 452 -13.83 -11.96 5.99
C ILE A 452 -14.39 -10.53 6.00
N LEU A 453 -13.85 -9.66 6.84
CA LEU A 453 -14.33 -8.29 7.00
C LEU A 453 -13.90 -7.42 5.81
N LEU A 454 -12.74 -7.71 5.22
CA LEU A 454 -12.33 -7.08 3.98
C LEU A 454 -13.20 -7.56 2.81
N THR A 455 -13.48 -8.86 2.71
CA THR A 455 -14.40 -9.39 1.69
C THR A 455 -15.79 -8.73 1.78
N LEU A 456 -16.26 -8.50 3.00
CA LEU A 456 -17.50 -7.78 3.28
C LEU A 456 -17.46 -6.33 2.75
N MET A 457 -16.35 -5.60 2.98
CA MET A 457 -16.16 -4.25 2.43
C MET A 457 -16.25 -4.25 0.90
N HIS A 458 -15.60 -5.21 0.22
CA HIS A 458 -15.68 -5.33 -1.24
C HIS A 458 -17.10 -5.65 -1.73
N ALA A 459 -17.86 -6.46 -0.98
CA ALA A 459 -19.25 -6.75 -1.31
C ALA A 459 -20.14 -5.49 -1.21
N LEU A 460 -19.89 -4.61 -0.24
CA LEU A 460 -20.58 -3.31 -0.15
C LEU A 460 -20.28 -2.43 -1.38
N MET A 461 -19.02 -2.32 -1.77
CA MET A 461 -18.61 -1.50 -2.93
C MET A 461 -19.22 -2.02 -4.24
N LEU A 462 -19.36 -3.35 -4.37
CA LEU A 462 -20.05 -3.94 -5.51
C LEU A 462 -21.53 -3.57 -5.54
N ARG A 463 -22.23 -3.70 -4.39
CA ARG A 463 -23.64 -3.33 -4.27
C ARG A 463 -23.85 -1.85 -4.59
N GLU A 464 -22.94 -0.99 -4.13
CA GLU A 464 -23.00 0.44 -4.40
C GLU A 464 -22.82 0.76 -5.89
N HIS A 465 -21.85 0.12 -6.56
CA HIS A 465 -21.71 0.26 -8.01
C HIS A 465 -22.99 -0.13 -8.77
N ASN A 466 -23.58 -1.29 -8.44
CA ASN A 466 -24.80 -1.77 -9.10
C ASN A 466 -25.99 -0.84 -8.83
N ARG A 467 -26.10 -0.30 -7.60
CA ARG A 467 -27.11 0.71 -7.22
C ARG A 467 -26.94 2.00 -8.03
N LEU A 468 -25.71 2.49 -8.19
CA LEU A 468 -25.40 3.67 -9.00
C LEU A 468 -25.75 3.44 -10.47
N ALA A 469 -25.40 2.27 -11.03
CA ALA A 469 -25.72 1.91 -12.40
C ALA A 469 -27.24 1.88 -12.64
N ASP A 470 -28.02 1.28 -11.75
CA ASP A 470 -29.49 1.27 -11.82
C ASP A 470 -30.08 2.68 -11.77
N GLN A 471 -29.58 3.54 -10.88
CA GLN A 471 -30.05 4.92 -10.79
C GLN A 471 -29.71 5.73 -12.05
N LEU A 472 -28.49 5.58 -12.58
CA LEU A 472 -28.07 6.23 -13.81
C LEU A 472 -28.89 5.78 -15.01
N ALA A 473 -29.25 4.49 -15.10
CA ALA A 473 -30.09 3.93 -16.15
C ALA A 473 -31.51 4.51 -16.09
N ASN A 474 -32.07 4.63 -14.90
CA ASN A 474 -33.39 5.23 -14.69
C ASN A 474 -33.41 6.73 -15.06
N LEU A 475 -32.34 7.46 -14.72
CA LEU A 475 -32.22 8.89 -15.05
C LEU A 475 -31.89 9.12 -16.53
N ASN A 476 -31.20 8.18 -17.17
CA ASN A 476 -30.73 8.30 -18.55
C ASN A 476 -31.07 7.03 -19.37
N PRO A 477 -32.34 6.83 -19.76
CA PRO A 477 -32.78 5.60 -20.43
C PRO A 477 -32.08 5.28 -21.77
N GLY A 478 -31.44 6.28 -22.39
CA GLY A 478 -30.69 6.13 -23.65
C GLY A 478 -29.20 5.80 -23.49
N TRP A 479 -28.68 5.71 -22.26
CA TRP A 479 -27.27 5.38 -22.05
C TRP A 479 -27.01 3.89 -22.28
N SER A 480 -25.90 3.59 -22.97
CA SER A 480 -25.45 2.21 -23.17
C SER A 480 -24.84 1.62 -21.90
N ASP A 481 -24.74 0.29 -21.84
CA ASP A 481 -24.03 -0.44 -20.78
C ASP A 481 -22.66 0.16 -20.46
N GLU A 482 -21.88 0.49 -21.51
CA GLU A 482 -20.54 1.05 -21.35
C GLU A 482 -20.55 2.42 -20.66
N ILE A 483 -21.50 3.29 -21.02
CA ILE A 483 -21.61 4.61 -20.39
C ILE A 483 -22.03 4.46 -18.94
N LEU A 484 -23.04 3.62 -18.67
CA LEU A 484 -23.53 3.33 -17.32
C LEU A 484 -22.41 2.80 -16.42
N PHE A 485 -21.66 1.79 -16.89
CA PHE A 485 -20.54 1.21 -16.16
C PHE A 485 -19.48 2.27 -15.83
N ARG A 486 -19.07 3.07 -16.83
CA ARG A 486 -17.99 4.03 -16.65
C ARG A 486 -18.37 5.21 -15.75
N GLU A 487 -19.60 5.70 -15.83
CA GLU A 487 -20.08 6.76 -14.94
C GLU A 487 -20.32 6.22 -13.51
N ALA A 488 -20.87 5.00 -13.35
CA ALA A 488 -20.99 4.37 -12.04
C ALA A 488 -19.61 4.11 -11.40
N ARG A 489 -18.62 3.63 -12.17
CA ARG A 489 -17.22 3.52 -11.72
C ARG A 489 -16.65 4.86 -11.28
N ARG A 490 -16.86 5.91 -12.09
CA ARG A 490 -16.36 7.25 -11.79
C ARG A 490 -16.97 7.83 -10.49
N LEU A 491 -18.25 7.60 -10.26
CA LEU A 491 -18.94 8.02 -9.03
C LEU A 491 -18.42 7.25 -7.81
N LEU A 492 -18.32 5.92 -7.88
CA LEU A 492 -17.78 5.13 -6.76
C LEU A 492 -16.33 5.53 -6.42
N SER A 493 -15.48 5.75 -7.43
CA SER A 493 -14.11 6.25 -7.18
C SER A 493 -14.14 7.62 -6.47
N ALA A 494 -15.06 8.50 -6.84
CA ALA A 494 -15.21 9.81 -6.20
C ALA A 494 -15.73 9.69 -4.75
N GLU A 495 -16.64 8.76 -4.46
CA GLU A 495 -17.11 8.47 -3.10
C GLU A 495 -15.96 7.97 -2.22
N ILE A 496 -15.15 7.03 -2.72
CA ILE A 496 -13.97 6.51 -1.99
C ILE A 496 -12.96 7.63 -1.73
N GLN A 497 -12.67 8.48 -2.73
CA GLN A 497 -11.80 9.64 -2.55
C GLN A 497 -12.38 10.60 -1.50
N HIS A 498 -13.67 10.91 -1.58
CA HIS A 498 -14.32 11.83 -0.66
C HIS A 498 -14.27 11.32 0.79
N ILE A 499 -14.70 10.08 1.05
CA ILE A 499 -14.64 9.46 2.39
C ILE A 499 -13.19 9.45 2.91
N THR A 500 -12.23 9.14 2.04
CA THR A 500 -10.81 9.09 2.41
C THR A 500 -10.31 10.45 2.90
N TYR A 501 -10.54 11.50 2.13
CA TYR A 501 -10.00 12.83 2.45
C TYR A 501 -10.84 13.61 3.47
N SER A 502 -12.14 13.34 3.58
CA SER A 502 -13.04 14.06 4.50
C SER A 502 -13.22 13.40 5.87
N GLU A 503 -13.12 12.07 5.96
CA GLU A 503 -13.40 11.33 7.20
C GLU A 503 -12.17 10.56 7.70
N PHE A 504 -11.52 9.77 6.82
CA PHE A 504 -10.44 8.89 7.24
C PHE A 504 -9.13 9.64 7.56
N LEU A 505 -8.63 10.46 6.64
CA LEU A 505 -7.35 11.17 6.82
C LEU A 505 -7.37 12.15 7.99
N PRO A 506 -8.44 12.90 8.28
CA PRO A 506 -8.50 13.73 9.49
C PRO A 506 -8.36 12.94 10.79
N LEU A 507 -8.91 11.72 10.86
CA LEU A 507 -8.76 10.84 12.02
C LEU A 507 -7.35 10.28 12.15
N LEU A 508 -6.68 10.02 11.03
CA LEU A 508 -5.32 9.48 10.99
C LEU A 508 -4.24 10.55 11.22
N LEU A 509 -4.31 11.65 10.48
CA LEU A 509 -3.26 12.70 10.43
C LEU A 509 -3.55 13.88 11.37
N GLY A 510 -4.82 14.07 11.75
CA GLY A 510 -5.26 15.22 12.53
C GLY A 510 -5.43 16.49 11.69
N ASN A 511 -6.30 17.39 12.18
CA ASN A 511 -6.69 18.62 11.48
C ASN A 511 -5.51 19.55 11.14
N ARG A 512 -4.45 19.54 11.95
CA ARG A 512 -3.25 20.37 11.72
C ARG A 512 -2.52 19.97 10.44
N VAL A 513 -2.32 18.67 10.23
CA VAL A 513 -1.66 18.13 9.03
C VAL A 513 -2.56 18.29 7.81
N MET A 514 -3.85 18.00 7.97
CA MET A 514 -4.83 18.23 6.89
C MET A 514 -4.80 19.68 6.39
N SER A 515 -4.73 20.64 7.31
CA SER A 515 -4.69 22.07 6.97
C SER A 515 -3.35 22.50 6.37
N SER A 516 -2.22 22.00 6.89
CA SER A 516 -0.88 22.42 6.41
C SER A 516 -0.59 21.95 4.98
N TYR A 517 -1.17 20.82 4.56
CA TYR A 517 -1.00 20.26 3.22
C TYR A 517 -2.21 20.52 2.31
N GLY A 518 -3.22 21.28 2.75
CA GLY A 518 -4.40 21.59 1.94
C GLY A 518 -5.20 20.36 1.51
N LEU A 519 -5.25 19.32 2.34
CA LEU A 519 -5.83 18.00 1.98
C LEU A 519 -7.35 17.95 2.10
N SER A 520 -7.98 18.93 2.76
CA SER A 520 -9.42 18.93 2.98
C SER A 520 -10.18 19.24 1.68
N PRO A 521 -11.16 18.40 1.29
CA PRO A 521 -12.02 18.70 0.15
C PRO A 521 -12.77 20.02 0.35
N LYS A 522 -13.06 20.71 -0.75
CA LYS A 522 -13.94 21.89 -0.73
C LYS A 522 -15.36 21.46 -0.33
N LEU A 523 -16.04 22.30 0.46
CA LEU A 523 -17.45 22.10 0.81
C LEU A 523 -18.39 22.19 -0.40
N SER A 524 -17.97 22.87 -1.47
CA SER A 524 -18.73 23.03 -2.71
C SER A 524 -17.82 23.41 -3.88
N GLY A 525 -18.24 23.09 -5.11
CA GLY A 525 -17.55 23.46 -6.35
C GLY A 525 -16.39 22.53 -6.70
N TYR A 526 -15.57 22.95 -7.67
CA TYR A 526 -14.45 22.16 -8.20
C TYR A 526 -13.11 22.55 -7.56
N SER A 527 -12.23 21.56 -7.39
CA SER A 527 -10.80 21.77 -7.19
C SER A 527 -10.11 21.94 -8.54
N PHE A 528 -9.04 22.74 -8.55
CA PHE A 528 -8.15 22.92 -9.69
C PHE A 528 -6.71 22.55 -9.32
N ASP A 529 -6.54 21.71 -8.29
CA ASP A 529 -5.25 21.41 -7.66
C ASP A 529 -4.45 20.36 -8.46
N TYR A 530 -4.88 20.01 -9.68
CA TYR A 530 -4.15 19.09 -10.55
C TYR A 530 -2.83 19.73 -11.00
N ASP A 531 -1.73 19.09 -10.63
CA ASP A 531 -0.38 19.46 -11.04
C ASP A 531 0.20 18.38 -12.00
N PRO A 532 0.44 18.69 -13.29
CA PRO A 532 1.00 17.74 -14.24
C PRO A 532 2.49 17.43 -14.01
N ASP A 533 3.18 18.14 -13.13
CA ASP A 533 4.59 17.91 -12.81
C ASP A 533 4.77 17.08 -11.52
N LEU A 534 3.66 16.78 -10.81
CA LEU A 534 3.64 15.88 -9.66
C LEU A 534 3.59 14.41 -10.11
N ASN A 535 4.54 13.60 -9.64
CA ASN A 535 4.53 12.16 -9.87
C ASN A 535 3.61 11.46 -8.85
N PRO A 536 2.49 10.87 -9.28
CA PRO A 536 1.50 10.22 -8.40
C PRO A 536 1.87 8.78 -8.04
N ALA A 537 2.98 8.24 -8.53
CA ALA A 537 3.39 6.88 -8.21
C ALA A 537 3.61 6.70 -6.70
N ILE A 538 3.22 5.54 -6.17
CA ILE A 538 3.38 5.26 -4.74
C ILE A 538 4.86 5.21 -4.36
N ILE A 539 5.17 5.84 -3.22
CA ILE A 539 6.50 5.82 -2.62
C ILE A 539 6.79 4.42 -2.05
N ASN A 540 7.99 3.90 -2.31
CA ASN A 540 8.41 2.56 -1.87
C ASN A 540 8.33 2.39 -0.34
N SER A 541 8.80 3.39 0.43
CA SER A 541 8.71 3.37 1.90
C SER A 541 7.27 3.50 2.41
N PHE A 542 6.37 4.12 1.64
CA PHE A 542 4.95 4.15 1.96
C PHE A 542 4.34 2.75 1.83
N ALA A 543 4.53 2.08 0.68
CA ALA A 543 3.97 0.74 0.44
C ALA A 543 4.55 -0.36 1.36
N SER A 544 5.84 -0.28 1.68
CA SER A 544 6.55 -1.30 2.46
C SER A 544 6.46 -1.10 3.97
N ALA A 545 6.35 0.14 4.46
CA ALA A 545 6.40 0.43 5.90
C ALA A 545 5.25 1.32 6.36
N ALA A 546 5.15 2.58 5.88
CA ALA A 546 4.24 3.55 6.49
C ALA A 546 2.76 3.13 6.39
N ASN A 547 2.34 2.59 5.25
CA ASN A 547 0.97 2.11 5.02
C ASN A 547 0.67 0.76 5.72
N ARG A 548 1.58 0.25 6.55
CA ARG A 548 1.41 -0.96 7.37
C ARG A 548 1.08 -0.64 8.83
N PHE A 549 0.94 0.64 9.19
CA PHE A 549 0.58 1.09 10.54
C PHE A 549 -0.68 0.36 11.08
N GLY A 550 -1.64 0.09 10.19
CA GLY A 550 -2.90 -0.58 10.52
C GLY A 550 -2.75 -2.00 11.08
N HIS A 551 -1.61 -2.68 10.87
CA HIS A 551 -1.38 -4.02 11.42
C HIS A 551 -1.40 -4.06 12.95
N THR A 552 -1.00 -2.97 13.62
CA THR A 552 -1.09 -2.83 15.10
C THR A 552 -2.54 -2.67 15.56
N MET A 553 -3.43 -2.21 14.67
CA MET A 553 -4.82 -1.90 14.95
C MET A 553 -5.79 -3.07 14.64
N VAL A 554 -5.27 -4.23 14.21
CA VAL A 554 -6.06 -5.41 13.84
C VAL A 554 -6.49 -6.18 15.10
N GLN A 555 -7.78 -6.54 15.16
CA GLN A 555 -8.33 -7.43 16.17
C GLN A 555 -7.99 -8.90 15.88
N SER A 556 -7.79 -9.72 16.92
CA SER A 556 -7.56 -11.16 16.76
C SER A 556 -8.82 -11.94 16.33
N SER A 557 -10.01 -11.36 16.49
CA SER A 557 -11.28 -11.94 16.08
C SER A 557 -12.28 -10.90 15.58
N ALA A 558 -13.23 -11.35 14.75
CA ALA A 558 -14.40 -10.55 14.38
C ALA A 558 -15.58 -10.82 15.32
N GLU A 559 -16.42 -9.80 15.51
CA GLU A 559 -17.64 -9.88 16.33
C GLU A 559 -18.91 -9.78 15.48
N LEU A 560 -19.93 -10.57 15.81
CA LEU A 560 -21.27 -10.48 15.21
C LEU A 560 -22.23 -9.76 16.15
N TYR A 561 -23.01 -8.82 15.62
CA TYR A 561 -24.03 -8.11 16.38
C TYR A 561 -25.43 -8.33 15.79
N SER A 562 -26.40 -8.62 16.65
CA SER A 562 -27.81 -8.74 16.26
C SER A 562 -28.41 -7.37 15.89
N SER A 563 -29.57 -7.37 15.25
CA SER A 563 -30.32 -6.14 14.97
C SER A 563 -30.75 -5.39 16.23
N GLN A 564 -30.79 -6.06 17.38
CA GLN A 564 -31.11 -5.46 18.69
C GLN A 564 -29.84 -4.96 19.42
N GLY A 565 -28.67 -4.97 18.78
CA GLY A 565 -27.39 -4.58 19.39
C GLY A 565 -26.75 -5.64 20.29
N GLY A 566 -27.37 -6.82 20.41
CA GLY A 566 -26.81 -7.92 21.20
C GLY A 566 -25.64 -8.60 20.49
N ARG A 567 -24.49 -8.68 21.15
CA ARG A 567 -23.30 -9.39 20.66
C ARG A 567 -23.54 -10.91 20.66
N ARG A 568 -23.39 -11.55 19.49
CA ARG A 568 -23.70 -12.98 19.27
C ARG A 568 -22.48 -13.91 19.37
N ASP A 569 -21.36 -13.52 18.77
CA ASP A 569 -20.13 -14.30 18.75
C ASP A 569 -18.92 -13.38 19.00
N ARG A 570 -17.90 -13.89 19.68
CA ARG A 570 -16.72 -13.15 20.15
C ARG A 570 -15.41 -13.65 19.55
N ASN A 571 -15.37 -14.78 18.84
CA ASN A 571 -14.12 -15.43 18.44
C ASN A 571 -14.16 -15.99 17.02
N ILE A 572 -14.63 -15.22 16.06
CA ILE A 572 -14.60 -15.62 14.66
C ILE A 572 -13.19 -15.45 14.13
N ARG A 573 -12.50 -16.58 13.91
CA ARG A 573 -11.31 -16.62 13.05
C ARG A 573 -11.75 -16.30 11.64
N PHE A 574 -11.08 -15.34 11.02
CA PHE A 574 -11.63 -14.70 9.82
C PHE A 574 -10.68 -14.76 8.62
N ASN A 575 -9.51 -15.40 8.74
CA ASN A 575 -8.51 -15.41 7.68
C ASN A 575 -8.81 -16.49 6.63
N PHE A 576 -8.89 -16.09 5.35
CA PHE A 576 -9.11 -16.94 4.18
C PHE A 576 -10.37 -17.82 4.21
N ASP A 577 -11.31 -17.55 5.14
CA ASP A 577 -12.56 -18.29 5.28
C ASP A 577 -13.76 -17.36 5.05
N PRO A 578 -14.43 -17.44 3.88
CA PRO A 578 -15.59 -16.63 3.57
C PRO A 578 -16.91 -17.25 4.04
N SER A 579 -16.91 -18.42 4.69
CA SER A 579 -18.10 -19.24 4.98
C SER A 579 -19.24 -18.47 5.64
N LEU A 580 -18.96 -17.57 6.58
CA LEU A 580 -20.03 -16.81 7.24
C LEU A 580 -20.76 -15.85 6.29
N LEU A 581 -20.11 -15.39 5.21
CA LEU A 581 -20.74 -14.51 4.21
C LEU A 581 -21.72 -15.22 3.29
N TYR A 582 -21.77 -16.56 3.32
CA TYR A 582 -22.76 -17.36 2.58
C TYR A 582 -24.14 -17.38 3.26
N THR A 583 -24.35 -16.55 4.27
CA THR A 583 -25.65 -16.37 4.92
C THR A 583 -25.97 -14.88 5.10
N LYS A 584 -27.18 -14.47 4.71
CA LYS A 584 -27.63 -13.08 4.81
C LYS A 584 -27.55 -12.53 6.24
N VAL A 585 -27.98 -13.33 7.22
CA VAL A 585 -28.03 -12.91 8.64
C VAL A 585 -26.65 -12.51 9.15
N ASN A 586 -25.59 -13.18 8.71
CA ASN A 586 -24.23 -12.90 9.14
C ASN A 586 -23.65 -11.68 8.43
N PHE A 587 -24.01 -11.41 7.17
CA PHE A 587 -23.58 -10.20 6.46
C PHE A 587 -23.93 -8.94 7.28
N ASP A 588 -25.21 -8.76 7.60
CA ASP A 588 -25.67 -7.58 8.34
C ASP A 588 -25.11 -7.55 9.77
N ALA A 589 -24.91 -8.71 10.37
CA ALA A 589 -24.34 -8.80 11.72
C ALA A 589 -22.85 -8.47 11.77
N LEU A 590 -22.09 -8.76 10.71
CA LEU A 590 -20.69 -8.35 10.57
C LEU A 590 -20.58 -6.84 10.29
N ILE A 591 -21.47 -6.27 9.48
CA ILE A 591 -21.52 -4.79 9.28
C ILE A 591 -21.74 -4.08 10.61
N ARG A 592 -22.69 -4.56 11.42
CA ARG A 592 -22.91 -4.05 12.78
C ARG A 592 -21.70 -4.28 13.69
N GLY A 593 -20.96 -5.37 13.51
CA GLY A 593 -19.71 -5.65 14.21
C GLY A 593 -18.62 -4.64 13.89
N ILE A 594 -18.37 -4.39 12.61
CA ILE A 594 -17.36 -3.43 12.14
C ILE A 594 -17.58 -2.02 12.72
N THR A 595 -18.85 -1.63 12.94
CA THR A 595 -19.25 -0.32 13.46
C THR A 595 -19.28 -0.23 14.99
N GLN A 596 -19.23 -1.35 15.71
CA GLN A 596 -19.32 -1.38 17.18
C GLN A 596 -18.05 -1.90 17.86
N GLN A 597 -17.38 -2.87 17.24
CA GLN A 597 -16.16 -3.45 17.76
C GLN A 597 -15.03 -2.39 17.71
N PRO A 598 -14.35 -2.11 18.82
CA PRO A 598 -13.20 -1.21 18.81
C PRO A 598 -12.08 -1.82 17.95
N ALA A 599 -11.30 -1.00 17.25
CA ALA A 599 -10.03 -1.45 16.70
C ALA A 599 -9.01 -1.70 17.84
N GLN A 600 -7.87 -2.31 17.56
CA GLN A 600 -6.72 -2.21 18.47
C GLN A 600 -6.11 -0.80 18.39
N ALA A 601 -5.34 -0.41 19.41
CA ALA A 601 -4.67 0.88 19.46
C ALA A 601 -3.53 0.93 18.43
N PHE A 602 -3.22 2.14 17.96
CA PHE A 602 -1.99 2.37 17.22
C PHE A 602 -0.83 2.48 18.24
N ASP A 603 -0.09 1.40 18.41
CA ASP A 603 1.03 1.30 19.33
C ASP A 603 2.04 0.23 18.85
N THR A 604 2.98 -0.18 19.71
CA THR A 604 4.00 -1.18 19.35
C THR A 604 3.51 -2.61 19.45
N TYR A 605 2.30 -2.88 19.95
CA TYR A 605 1.79 -4.21 20.24
C TYR A 605 1.03 -4.77 19.01
N ILE A 606 1.00 -6.11 18.90
CA ILE A 606 0.26 -6.80 17.84
C ILE A 606 -0.59 -7.89 18.47
N SER A 607 -1.90 -7.78 18.36
CA SER A 607 -2.83 -8.81 18.85
C SER A 607 -2.70 -10.08 18.00
N ASN A 608 -2.33 -11.20 18.62
CA ASN A 608 -2.30 -12.54 17.99
C ASN A 608 -3.46 -13.44 18.44
#